data_AF-A0A932DDC5-F1
#
_entry.id   AF-A0A932DDC5-F1
#
_cell.length_a   1.000
_cell.length_b   1.000
_cell.length_c   1.000
_cell.angle_alpha   90.00
_cell.angle_beta   90.00
_cell.angle_gamma   90.00
#
_symmetry.space_group_name_H-M   'P 1'
#
loop_
_entity.id
_entity.type
_entity.pdbx_description
1 polymer ?
#
loop_
_entity_poly.entity_id
_entity_poly.type
_entity_poly.pdbx_seq_one_letter_code
_entity_poly.pdbx_strand_id
1 'polypeptide(L)' 'MAQPKRRKKKLDYPDETNGTRWAAEARKLASKMTSAEHAEHLRQAIVKIYGGQPKQAVGAGR' A
#
# COMPACT_ATOMS: atom_id res chain seq x y z
N MET A 1 2.88 -30.64 24.03
CA MET A 1 1.48 -30.51 23.55
C MET A 1 1.53 -30.03 22.10
N ALA A 2 1.40 -30.92 21.11
CA ALA A 2 1.44 -30.53 19.70
C ALA A 2 0.11 -29.87 19.29
N GLN A 3 0.15 -28.65 18.74
CA GLN A 3 -1.07 -27.99 18.26
C GLN A 3 -1.65 -28.75 17.05
N PRO A 4 -2.98 -28.96 17.02
CA PRO A 4 -3.62 -29.65 15.90
C PRO A 4 -3.48 -28.82 14.62
N LYS A 5 -2.86 -29.41 13.60
CA LYS A 5 -2.69 -28.81 12.27
C LYS A 5 -4.07 -28.65 11.63
N ARG A 6 -4.65 -27.45 11.68
CA ARG A 6 -5.97 -27.16 11.06
C ARG A 6 -5.92 -27.52 9.57
N ARG A 7 -6.75 -28.49 9.16
CA ARG A 7 -6.97 -28.80 7.74
C ARG A 7 -7.53 -27.54 7.06
N LYS A 8 -6.76 -26.95 6.15
CA LYS A 8 -7.24 -25.82 5.33
C LYS A 8 -8.43 -26.32 4.50
N LYS A 9 -9.62 -25.73 4.67
CA LYS A 9 -10.74 -25.91 3.75
C LYS A 9 -10.23 -25.49 2.37
N LYS A 10 -10.35 -26.37 1.37
CA LYS A 10 -10.10 -25.98 -0.02
C LYS A 10 -11.22 -25.01 -0.42
N LEU A 11 -10.94 -23.72 -0.35
CA LEU A 11 -11.75 -22.71 -1.04
C LEU A 11 -11.39 -22.78 -2.52
N ASP A 12 -12.36 -22.59 -3.39
CA ASP A 12 -12.16 -22.40 -4.84
C ASP A 12 -11.59 -21.01 -5.16
N TYR A 13 -10.83 -20.44 -4.23
CA TYR A 13 -10.20 -19.15 -4.36
C TYR A 13 -8.70 -19.38 -4.59
N PRO A 14 -8.08 -18.72 -5.56
CA PRO A 14 -6.66 -18.91 -5.85
C PRO A 14 -5.80 -18.51 -4.64
N ASP A 15 -4.73 -19.26 -4.40
CA ASP A 15 -3.76 -19.00 -3.32
C ASP A 15 -3.12 -17.61 -3.46
N GLU A 16 -2.95 -17.14 -4.70
CA GLU A 16 -2.49 -15.79 -5.02
C GLU A 16 -3.40 -15.15 -6.08
N THR A 17 -3.75 -13.89 -5.85
CA THR A 17 -4.39 -13.04 -6.84
C THR A 17 -3.44 -11.93 -7.28
N ASN A 18 -3.70 -11.31 -8.42
CA ASN A 18 -2.99 -10.10 -8.82
C ASN A 18 -3.06 -9.02 -7.72
N GLY A 19 -4.19 -8.94 -7.00
CA GLY A 19 -4.36 -8.03 -5.87
C GLY A 19 -3.41 -8.33 -4.70
N THR A 20 -3.26 -9.60 -4.32
CA THR A 20 -2.31 -9.98 -3.25
C THR A 20 -0.88 -9.69 -3.65
N ARG A 21 -0.53 -9.90 -4.92
CA ARG A 21 0.80 -9.58 -5.46
C ARG A 21 1.06 -8.07 -5.45
N TRP A 22 0.14 -7.26 -5.97
CA TRP A 22 0.29 -5.80 -5.98
C TRP A 22 0.38 -5.23 -4.57
N ALA A 23 -0.38 -5.76 -3.61
CA ALA A 23 -0.29 -5.35 -2.21
C ALA A 23 1.09 -5.66 -1.61
N ALA A 24 1.69 -6.80 -1.94
CA ALA A 24 3.04 -7.15 -1.50
C ALA A 24 4.09 -6.21 -2.11
N GLU A 25 4.00 -5.93 -3.41
CA GLU A 25 4.89 -4.99 -4.11
C GLU A 25 4.78 -3.57 -3.52
N ALA A 26 3.57 -3.08 -3.28
CA ALA A 26 3.31 -1.78 -2.67
C ALA A 26 3.92 -1.68 -1.25
N ARG A 27 3.75 -2.70 -0.41
CA ARG A 27 4.37 -2.75 0.93
C ARG A 27 5.89 -2.72 0.86
N LYS A 28 6.49 -3.46 -0.07
CA LYS A 28 7.94 -3.48 -0.27
C LYS A 28 8.47 -2.12 -0.69
N LEU A 29 7.76 -1.42 -1.58
CA LEU A 29 8.11 -0.06 -2.00
C LEU A 29 7.99 0.92 -0.82
N ALA A 30 6.87 0.91 -0.11
CA ALA A 30 6.64 1.80 1.03
C ALA A 30 7.66 1.59 2.17
N SER A 31 8.11 0.36 2.41
CA SER A 31 9.12 0.05 3.44
C SER A 31 10.48 0.71 3.22
N LYS A 32 10.75 1.20 2.00
CA LYS A 32 12.00 1.87 1.62
C LYS A 32 11.86 3.39 1.52
N MET A 33 10.65 3.92 1.65
CA MET A 33 10.40 5.35 1.49
C MET A 33 10.65 6.11 2.79
N THR A 34 11.23 7.28 2.66
CA THR A 34 11.28 8.28 3.72
C THR A 34 9.89 8.91 3.93
N SER A 35 9.66 9.52 5.10
CA SER A 35 8.40 10.22 5.38
C SER A 35 8.10 11.33 4.37
N ALA A 36 9.13 11.97 3.81
CA ALA A 36 8.99 13.03 2.81
C ALA A 36 8.50 12.49 1.46
N GLU A 37 9.08 11.39 0.99
CA GLU A 37 8.65 10.71 -0.25
C GLU A 37 7.24 10.18 -0.13
N HIS A 38 6.90 9.59 1.03
CA HIS A 38 5.54 9.12 1.30
C HIS A 38 4.51 10.26 1.24
N ALA A 39 4.82 11.42 1.83
CA ALA A 39 3.93 12.58 1.79
C ALA A 39 3.71 13.11 0.36
N GLU A 40 4.75 13.09 -0.49
CA GLU A 40 4.64 13.52 -1.88
C GLU A 40 3.78 12.56 -2.71
N HIS A 41 4.00 11.24 -2.57
CA HIS A 41 3.16 10.25 -3.23
C HIS A 41 1.69 10.34 -2.80
N LEU A 42 1.44 10.60 -1.51
CA LEU A 42 0.08 10.81 -1.01
C LEU A 42 -0.57 12.04 -1.63
N ARG A 43 0.13 13.18 -1.72
CA ARG A 43 -0.38 14.40 -2.39
C ARG A 43 -0.77 14.11 -3.83
N GLN A 44 0.09 13.42 -4.57
CA GLN A 44 -0.18 13.04 -5.96
C GLN A 44 -1.36 12.07 -6.09
N ALA A 45 -1.50 11.12 -5.16
CA ALA A 45 -2.60 10.17 -5.14
C ALA A 45 -3.95 10.86 -4.88
N ILE A 46 -4.00 11.79 -3.93
CA ILE A 46 -5.21 12.58 -3.61
C ILE A 46 -5.70 13.33 -4.85
N VAL A 47 -4.78 13.97 -5.59
CA VAL A 47 -5.11 14.66 -6.84
C VAL A 47 -5.71 13.71 -7.88
N LYS A 48 -5.16 12.51 -8.03
CA LYS A 48 -5.65 11.51 -9.00
C LYS A 48 -7.02 10.94 -8.62
N ILE A 49 -7.28 10.72 -7.33
CA ILE A 49 -8.52 10.09 -6.84
C ILE A 49 -9.67 11.08 -6.82
N TYR A 50 -9.43 12.28 -6.30
CA TYR A 50 -10.49 13.26 -6.02
C TYR A 50 -10.57 14.38 -7.07
N GLY A 51 -9.61 14.45 -7.99
CA GLY A 51 -9.48 15.55 -8.95
C GLY A 51 -8.91 16.82 -8.31
N GLY A 52 -8.10 17.57 -9.06
CA GLY A 52 -7.52 18.84 -8.61
C GLY A 52 -6.14 19.11 -9.23
N GLN A 53 -5.57 20.28 -8.93
CA GLN A 53 -4.17 20.58 -9.23
C GLN A 53 -3.33 20.31 -7.97
N PRO A 54 -2.13 19.70 -8.09
CA PRO A 54 -1.25 19.54 -6.94
C PRO A 54 -0.88 20.92 -6.42
N LYS A 55 -1.38 21.27 -5.23
CA LYS A 55 -0.89 22.45 -4.52
C LYS A 55 0.58 22.19 -4.21
N GLN A 56 1.48 22.98 -4.81
CA GLN A 56 2.90 22.96 -4.46
C GLN A 56 2.99 23.07 -2.94
N ALA A 57 3.76 22.17 -2.31
CA ALA A 57 3.97 22.21 -0.88
C ALA A 57 4.65 23.55 -0.54
N VAL A 58 3.87 24.52 -0.11
CA VAL A 58 4.40 25.73 0.54
C VAL A 58 5.16 25.22 1.74
N GLY A 59 6.47 25.42 1.73
CA GLY A 59 7.37 24.95 2.76
C GLY A 59 6.81 25.33 4.14
N ALA A 60 6.82 24.38 5.06
CA ALA A 60 6.59 24.66 6.47
C ALA A 60 7.71 25.60 6.94
N GLY A 61 7.44 26.91 6.84
CA GLY A 61 8.30 27.97 7.32
C GLY A 61 7.96 28.29 8.77
N ARG A 62 8.94 28.02 9.64
CA ARG A 62 9.16 28.47 11.02
C ARG A 62 8.06 28.24 12.07
#